data_AF-A0A2M8J084-F1
#
_entry.id   AF-A0A2M8J084-F1
#
_cell.length_a   1.000
_cell.length_b   1.000
_cell.length_c   1.000
_cell.angle_alpha   90.00
_cell.angle_beta   90.00
_cell.angle_gamma   90.00
#
_symmetry.space_group_name_H-M   'P 1'
#
loop_
_entity.id
_entity.type
_entity.pdbx_description
1 polymer ?
#
loop_
_entity_poly.entity_id
_entity_poly.type
_entity_poly.pdbx_seq_one_letter_code
_entity_poly.pdbx_strand_id
1 'polypeptide(L)' 'MTPAARVQAAIGCLDRIFAGDAAEQVLTGWARASRYAGSKDRAAVRDHVFDALRCRRSFAALGGGADGRAAML' A
#
# COMPACT_ATOMS: atom_id res chain seq x y z
N MET A 1 3.69 -7.20 13.23
CA MET A 1 3.76 -7.42 11.77
C MET A 1 5.22 -7.36 11.32
N THR A 2 5.68 -8.25 10.44
CA THR A 2 7.06 -8.17 9.90
C THR A 2 7.16 -7.08 8.83
N PRO A 3 8.38 -6.56 8.53
CA PRO A 3 8.56 -5.60 7.43
C PRO A 3 7.99 -6.11 6.10
N ALA A 4 8.25 -7.37 5.75
CA ALA A 4 7.71 -7.99 4.52
C ALA A 4 6.17 -8.04 4.53
N ALA A 5 5.54 -8.30 5.67
CA ALA A 5 4.09 -8.28 5.76
C ALA A 5 3.52 -6.87 5.52
N ARG A 6 4.21 -5.81 5.95
CA ARG A 6 3.78 -4.42 5.71
C ARG A 6 3.80 -4.09 4.22
N VAL A 7 4.86 -4.50 3.53
CA VAL A 7 4.95 -4.39 2.07
C VAL A 7 3.81 -5.14 1.40
N GLN A 8 3.56 -6.39 1.79
CA GLN A 8 2.46 -7.18 1.23
C GLN A 8 1.09 -6.54 1.45
N ALA A 9 0.85 -5.93 2.61
CA ALA A 9 -0.38 -5.20 2.89
C ALA A 9 -0.51 -3.93 2.02
N ALA A 10 0.58 -3.18 1.83
CA ALA A 10 0.61 -2.01 0.96
C ALA A 10 0.33 -2.38 -0.50
N ILE A 11 0.92 -3.47 -1.01
CA ILE A 11 0.65 -4.01 -2.36
C ILE A 11 -0.86 -4.22 -2.57
N GLY A 12 -1.51 -4.97 -1.67
CA GLY A 12 -2.94 -5.25 -1.80
C GLY A 12 -3.82 -4.00 -1.68
N CYS A 13 -3.40 -2.99 -0.92
CA CYS A 13 -4.09 -1.70 -0.89
C CYS A 13 -3.92 -0.94 -2.21
N LEU A 14 -2.69 -0.89 -2.74
CA LEU A 14 -2.37 -0.18 -3.98
C LEU A 14 -3.08 -0.80 -5.19
N ASP A 15 -3.19 -2.12 -5.27
CA ASP A 15 -3.95 -2.79 -6.35
C ASP A 15 -5.39 -2.29 -6.42
N ARG A 16 -6.06 -2.20 -5.27
CA ARG A 16 -7.43 -1.66 -5.19
C ARG A 16 -7.51 -0.18 -5.56
N ILE A 17 -6.56 0.61 -5.08
CA ILE A 17 -6.51 2.05 -5.36
C ILE A 17 -6.26 2.29 -6.85
N PHE A 18 -5.37 1.52 -7.47
CA PHE A 18 -5.09 1.62 -8.90
C PHE A 18 -6.25 1.11 -9.76
N ALA A 19 -7.09 0.22 -9.23
CA ALA A 19 -8.36 -0.17 -9.85
C ALA A 19 -9.47 0.90 -9.70
N GLY A 20 -9.25 1.96 -8.91
CA GLY A 20 -10.15 3.12 -8.82
C GLY A 20 -10.78 3.35 -7.43
N ASP A 21 -10.51 2.49 -6.45
CA ASP A 21 -11.02 2.70 -5.08
C ASP A 21 -10.34 3.92 -4.43
N ALA A 22 -11.08 4.67 -3.60
CA ALA A 22 -10.53 5.79 -2.85
C ALA A 22 -9.51 5.31 -1.78
N ALA A 23 -8.33 5.93 -1.73
CA ALA A 23 -7.24 5.53 -0.84
C ALA A 23 -7.64 5.47 0.65
N GLU A 24 -8.33 6.50 1.15
CA GLU A 24 -8.78 6.54 2.54
C GLU A 24 -9.77 5.42 2.88
N GLN A 25 -10.67 5.07 1.96
CA GLN A 25 -11.61 3.95 2.13
C GLN A 25 -10.86 2.62 2.21
N VAL A 26 -9.90 2.38 1.30
CA VAL A 26 -9.11 1.15 1.27
C VAL A 26 -8.29 1.01 2.55
N LEU A 27 -7.57 2.06 2.96
CA LEU A 27 -6.74 2.05 4.17
C LEU A 27 -7.57 1.89 5.44
N THR A 28 -8.72 2.56 5.55
CA THR A 28 -9.64 2.43 6.69
C THR A 28 -10.21 1.02 6.78
N GLY A 29 -10.65 0.46 5.66
CA GLY A 29 -11.16 -0.91 5.58
C GLY A 29 -10.10 -1.94 5.96
N TRP A 30 -8.90 -1.82 5.41
CA TRP A 30 -7.76 -2.67 5.75
C TRP A 30 -7.39 -2.57 7.24
N ALA A 31 -7.33 -1.36 7.79
CA ALA A 31 -6.97 -1.13 9.19
C ALA A 31 -7.97 -1.77 10.16
N ARG A 32 -9.28 -1.74 9.84
CA ARG A 32 -10.33 -2.39 10.62
C ARG A 32 -10.26 -3.92 10.55
N ALA A 33 -9.95 -4.48 9.38
CA ALA A 33 -9.82 -5.92 9.19
C ALA A 33 -8.51 -6.49 9.81
N SER A 34 -7.47 -5.65 9.92
CA SER A 34 -6.13 -6.06 10.37
C SER A 34 -6.00 -6.10 11.89
N ARG A 35 -6.63 -7.09 12.52
CA ARG A 35 -6.64 -7.30 13.99
C ARG A 35 -5.26 -7.36 14.66
N TYR A 36 -4.24 -7.76 13.92
CA TYR A 36 -2.87 -7.93 14.42
C TYR A 36 -1.95 -6.75 14.10
N ALA A 37 -2.42 -5.74 13.36
CA ALA A 37 -1.64 -4.55 13.09
C ALA A 37 -1.71 -3.61 14.30
N GLY A 38 -0.55 -3.20 14.82
CA GLY A 38 -0.46 -2.13 15.81
C GLY A 38 -0.57 -0.73 15.17
N SER A 39 -0.52 0.32 15.99
CA SER A 39 -0.49 1.72 15.49
C SER A 39 0.70 1.98 14.56
N LYS A 40 1.89 1.46 14.91
CA LYS A 40 3.12 1.56 14.10
C LYS A 40 3.00 0.82 12.78
N ASP A 41 2.35 -0.34 12.77
CA ASP A 41 2.12 -1.12 11.56
C ASP A 41 1.16 -0.40 10.61
N ARG A 42 0.07 0.14 11.15
CA ARG A 42 -0.89 0.94 10.37
C ARG A 42 -0.27 2.22 9.81
N ALA A 43 0.61 2.87 10.58
CA ALA A 43 1.35 4.03 10.09
C ALA A 43 2.29 3.64 8.94
N ALA A 44 3.12 2.60 9.12
CA ALA A 44 4.05 2.17 8.09
C ALA A 44 3.35 1.77 6.77
N VAL A 45 2.22 1.05 6.84
CA VAL A 45 1.46 0.69 5.63
C VAL A 45 0.86 1.93 4.97
N ARG A 46 0.30 2.86 5.75
CA ARG A 46 -0.20 4.15 5.23
C ARG A 46 0.91 4.92 4.51
N ASP A 47 2.08 5.02 5.12
CA ASP A 47 3.21 5.76 4.59
C ASP A 47 3.70 5.14 3.27
N HIS A 48 3.86 3.82 3.22
CA HIS A 48 4.18 3.10 1.96
C HIS A 48 3.17 3.39 0.85
N VAL A 49 1.86 3.31 1.16
CA VAL A 49 0.81 3.55 0.17
C VAL A 49 0.89 4.99 -0.34
N PHE A 50 0.96 5.99 0.53
CA PHE A 50 0.99 7.38 0.07
C PHE A 50 2.29 7.76 -0.63
N ASP A 51 3.43 7.21 -0.23
CA ASP A 51 4.69 7.41 -0.95
C ASP A 51 4.61 6.84 -2.36
N ALA A 52 4.04 5.64 -2.51
CA ALA A 52 3.80 5.05 -3.82
C ALA A 52 2.82 5.87 -4.67
N LEU A 53 1.77 6.43 -4.08
CA LEU A 53 0.83 7.31 -4.80
C LEU A 53 1.50 8.62 -5.26
N ARG A 54 2.35 9.23 -4.42
CA ARG A 54 3.09 10.46 -4.76
C ARG A 54 4.12 10.21 -5.86
N CYS A 55 4.77 9.06 -5.84
CA CYS A 55 5.84 8.69 -6.77
C CYS A 55 5.38 7.72 -7.88
N ARG A 56 4.07 7.63 -8.15
CA ARG A 56 3.48 6.56 -8.98
C ARG A 56 4.20 6.32 -10.31
N ARG A 57 4.49 7.38 -11.05
CA ARG A 57 5.16 7.27 -12.36
C ARG A 57 6.59 6.77 -12.24
N SER A 58 7.32 7.26 -11.25
CA SER A 58 8.71 6.87 -11.00
C SER A 58 8.81 5.42 -10.54
N PHE A 59 7.98 5.01 -9.58
CA PHE A 59 7.98 3.63 -9.10
C PHE A 59 7.45 2.67 -10.17
N ALA A 60 6.48 3.07 -10.98
CA ALA A 60 6.04 2.24 -12.09
C ALA A 60 7.15 2.01 -13.13
N ALA A 61 7.98 3.02 -13.40
CA ALA A 61 9.13 2.89 -14.29
C ALA A 61 10.22 1.97 -13.69
N LEU A 62 10.51 2.10 -12.39
CA LEU A 62 11.52 1.29 -11.71
C LEU A 62 11.09 -0.17 -11.51
N GLY A 63 9.84 -0.39 -11.08
CA GLY A 63 9.26 -1.70 -10.84
C GLY A 63 8.73 -2.41 -12.09
N GLY A 64 8.77 -1.76 -13.26
CA GLY A 64 8.42 -2.35 -14.55
C GLY A 64 6.92 -2.60 -14.75
N GLY A 65 6.04 -1.88 -14.04
CA GLY A 65 4.59 -2.11 -14.10
C GLY A 65 3.79 -1.05 -13.34
N ALA A 66 2.47 -1.04 -13.51
CA ALA A 66 1.57 -0.06 -12.88
C ALA A 66 0.69 -0.66 -11.77
N ASP A 67 0.99 -1.89 -11.33
CA ASP A 67 0.30 -2.58 -10.25
C ASP A 67 0.93 -2.28 -8.88
N GLY A 68 0.28 -2.73 -7.81
CA GLY A 68 0.74 -2.49 -6.45
C GLY A 68 2.08 -3.15 -6.14
N ARG A 69 2.42 -4.25 -6.80
CA ARG A 69 3.71 -4.94 -6.60
C ARG A 69 4.85 -4.13 -7.22
N ALA A 70 4.70 -3.70 -8.46
CA ALA A 70 5.67 -2.87 -9.15
C ALA A 70 5.92 -1.56 -8.39
N ALA A 71 4.88 -0.98 -7.78
CA ALA A 71 5.02 0.23 -6.98
C ALA A 71 5.81 0.06 -5.64
N MET A 72 6.13 -1.18 -5.24
CA MET A 72 6.79 -1.52 -3.97
C MET A 72 8.17 -2.18 -4.16
N LEU A 73 8.69 -2.23 -5.39
CA LEU A 73 10.03 -2.74 -5.74
C LEU A 73 11.00 -1.59 -6.00
#